data_AF-A0AAN8EP03-F1
#
_entry.id   AF-A0AAN8EP03-F1
#
_cell.length_a   1.000
_cell.length_b   1.000
_cell.length_c   1.000
_cell.angle_alpha   90.00
_cell.angle_beta   90.00
_cell.angle_gamma   90.00
#
_symmetry.space_group_name_H-M   'P 1'
#
loop_
_entity.id
_entity.type
_entity.pdbx_description
1 polymer ?
#
loop_
_entity_poly.entity_id
_entity_poly.type
_entity_poly.pdbx_seq_one_letter_code
_entity_poly.pdbx_strand_id
1 'polypeptide(L)'
;MKRTDLNMEVCPIPLPPRSTAVPTASSSSFQRIPPSSASSVEKTGSHFTRKLQVVIVIDQKVQKNLRVREMALKDVQNVADTLNVNLTQIDFDRLDFGEANALDTFYNADVALVDVTVQQQQPSLCYHIGVRESMNQSYNILMTYIAPDSAYHIIDALKKTHAHLPMIVYMKFPESNTLQSYDRNMNPSKRDVDDDSKFKSPNKVTFKSRLKASLKSVQIEASAHSREKFLSDLRKAREITDVNETNDFLDKMRCRLDNPDVLSVDTVHQLMISYRDNQNYNGMISLVEDLSRIEDCTLIDTQVIRYQYAFALARRNKEGDRERSLATVLNIIESTADKEALSPDVICLAGRIYKDKFIASNYEDRESLNNAVSWYRKAFEMSPLEHSGINLTTLLRASGEHFESNAEMQQIAVVLNSLLGRKGALHQLTDYWDVATYFEVSVLAENYQKACEAALKMA
;
A
#
# COMPACT_ATOMS: atom_id res chain seq x y z
N MET A 1 20.73 63.44 4.96
CA MET A 1 22.05 63.13 5.56
C MET A 1 21.85 62.57 6.95
N LYS A 2 22.30 61.33 7.16
CA LYS A 2 22.55 60.58 8.40
C LYS A 2 21.42 60.48 9.45
N ARG A 3 20.71 59.34 9.44
CA ARG A 3 20.24 58.67 10.66
C ARG A 3 21.08 57.41 10.86
N THR A 4 21.56 57.26 12.08
CA THR A 4 22.47 56.24 12.59
C THR A 4 21.72 54.95 12.90
N ASP A 5 22.14 53.85 12.27
CA ASP A 5 21.71 52.48 12.59
C ASP A 5 22.59 51.93 13.73
N LEU A 6 21.93 51.49 14.80
CA LEU A 6 22.52 50.70 15.88
C LEU A 6 22.29 49.22 15.57
N ASN A 7 23.28 48.58 14.94
CA ASN A 7 23.35 47.13 14.82
C ASN A 7 23.91 46.53 16.12
N MET A 8 23.09 45.76 16.83
CA MET A 8 23.54 44.87 17.90
C MET A 8 24.20 43.63 17.29
N GLU A 9 25.46 43.41 17.66
CA GLU A 9 26.25 42.23 17.29
C GLU A 9 25.65 40.94 17.88
N VAL A 10 25.35 39.99 16.99
CA VAL A 10 25.00 38.61 17.34
C VAL A 10 26.30 37.79 17.34
N CYS A 11 26.66 37.19 18.46
CA CYS A 11 27.78 36.23 18.55
C CYS A 11 27.47 34.94 17.75
N PRO A 12 28.40 34.45 16.91
CA PRO A 12 28.21 33.20 16.17
C PRO A 12 28.47 31.96 17.05
N ILE A 13 27.53 31.02 17.05
CA ILE A 13 27.63 29.70 17.71
C ILE A 13 28.41 28.73 16.79
N PRO A 14 29.34 27.89 17.31
CA PRO A 14 30.17 27.00 16.48
C PRO A 14 29.43 25.73 16.04
N LEU A 15 29.64 25.32 14.79
CA LEU A 15 29.18 24.03 14.24
C LEU A 15 30.14 22.88 14.62
N PRO A 16 29.64 21.65 14.86
CA PRO A 16 30.48 20.49 15.19
C PRO A 16 31.18 19.87 13.96
N PRO A 17 32.34 19.20 14.15
CA PRO A 17 33.19 18.70 13.07
C PRO A 17 32.66 17.40 12.44
N ARG A 18 32.85 17.26 11.11
CA ARG A 18 32.59 16.04 10.34
C ARG A 18 33.60 14.94 10.72
N SER A 19 33.11 13.85 11.29
CA SER A 19 33.92 12.64 11.53
C SER A 19 33.75 11.65 10.38
N THR A 20 34.88 11.31 9.74
CA THR A 20 35.05 10.23 8.77
C THR A 20 35.63 9.02 9.50
N ALA A 21 34.87 7.92 9.61
CA ALA A 21 35.43 6.59 9.84
C ALA A 21 34.40 5.50 9.47
N VAL A 22 34.77 4.66 8.51
CA VAL A 22 34.10 3.41 8.15
C VAL A 22 34.82 2.26 8.86
N PRO A 23 34.13 1.33 9.53
CA PRO A 23 34.70 0.03 9.86
C PRO A 23 34.17 -1.05 8.91
N THR A 24 35.12 -1.72 8.26
CA THR A 24 34.96 -2.99 7.55
C THR A 24 34.68 -4.13 8.55
N ALA A 25 33.70 -4.98 8.25
CA ALA A 25 33.48 -6.23 8.98
C ALA A 25 33.32 -7.40 8.01
N SER A 26 34.02 -8.47 8.38
CA SER A 26 34.34 -9.70 7.67
C SER A 26 33.18 -10.69 7.53
N SER A 27 33.26 -11.48 6.46
CA SER A 27 32.47 -12.65 6.13
C SER A 27 32.34 -13.70 7.25
N SER A 28 31.11 -14.12 7.55
CA SER A 28 30.84 -15.36 8.28
C SER A 28 29.78 -16.19 7.53
N SER A 29 30.21 -17.38 7.14
CA SER A 29 29.47 -18.48 6.51
C SER A 29 28.40 -19.08 7.41
N PHE A 30 27.17 -19.26 6.90
CA PHE A 30 26.09 -19.99 7.59
C PHE A 30 25.73 -21.29 6.87
N GLN A 31 25.80 -22.38 7.63
CA GLN A 31 25.39 -23.74 7.26
C GLN A 31 23.87 -23.88 7.23
N ARG A 32 23.41 -24.76 6.33
CA ARG A 32 22.02 -25.06 5.97
C ARG A 32 21.46 -26.16 6.89
N ILE A 33 20.26 -26.00 7.45
CA ILE A 33 19.50 -27.07 8.16
C ILE A 33 18.09 -27.18 7.52
N PRO A 34 17.49 -28.38 7.34
CA PRO A 34 16.28 -28.60 6.54
C PRO A 34 14.95 -28.44 7.32
N PRO A 35 13.78 -28.37 6.63
CA PRO A 35 12.50 -27.96 7.22
C PRO A 35 11.71 -29.13 7.81
N SER A 36 10.99 -28.87 8.91
CA SER A 36 10.01 -29.79 9.51
C SER A 36 8.57 -29.27 9.34
N SER A 37 7.77 -30.10 8.67
CA SER A 37 6.30 -30.31 8.75
C SER A 37 5.37 -29.16 9.16
N ALA A 38 4.50 -28.79 8.21
CA ALA A 38 3.43 -27.82 8.31
C ALA A 38 2.23 -28.28 9.18
N SER A 39 1.64 -27.31 9.88
CA SER A 39 0.24 -27.35 10.32
C SER A 39 -0.45 -26.06 9.89
N SER A 40 -1.56 -26.21 9.17
CA SER A 40 -2.41 -25.20 8.55
C SER A 40 -2.98 -24.18 9.53
N VAL A 41 -2.61 -22.91 9.35
CA VAL A 41 -3.28 -21.74 9.91
C VAL A 41 -3.63 -20.83 8.74
N GLU A 42 -4.89 -20.43 8.62
CA GLU A 42 -5.36 -19.42 7.67
C GLU A 42 -4.55 -18.13 7.87
N LYS A 43 -3.58 -17.89 6.97
CA LYS A 43 -2.75 -16.69 6.95
C LYS A 43 -3.62 -15.51 6.48
N THR A 44 -4.21 -14.80 7.43
CA THR A 44 -4.54 -13.38 7.22
C THR A 44 -3.22 -12.67 6.87
N GLY A 45 -3.21 -11.94 5.75
CA GLY A 45 -1.99 -11.45 5.11
C GLY A 45 -1.03 -10.75 6.08
N SER A 46 0.26 -11.08 5.98
CA SER A 46 1.31 -10.40 6.72
C SER A 46 1.32 -8.92 6.34
N HIS A 47 0.84 -8.06 7.24
CA HIS A 47 1.00 -6.64 7.11
C HIS A 47 2.45 -6.29 7.49
N PHE A 48 3.31 -6.17 6.48
CA PHE A 48 4.63 -5.57 6.60
C PHE A 48 4.45 -4.09 6.98
N THR A 49 4.26 -3.80 8.27
CA THR A 49 4.23 -2.42 8.76
C THR A 49 5.42 -2.23 9.67
N ARG A 50 6.15 -1.11 9.49
CA ARG A 50 7.29 -0.83 10.36
C ARG A 50 6.77 -0.57 11.78
N LYS A 51 7.62 -0.81 12.78
CA LYS A 51 7.30 -0.44 14.16
C LYS A 51 7.26 1.09 14.27
N LEU A 52 6.14 1.62 14.74
CA LEU A 52 5.98 3.03 15.01
C LEU A 52 6.92 3.46 16.15
N GLN A 53 7.64 4.56 15.98
CA GLN A 53 8.45 5.19 17.02
C GLN A 53 7.57 6.16 17.81
N VAL A 54 7.18 5.77 19.01
CA VAL A 54 6.32 6.56 19.89
C VAL A 54 7.16 7.10 21.04
N VAL A 55 7.10 8.41 21.27
CA VAL A 55 7.67 9.02 22.47
C VAL A 55 6.56 9.39 23.43
N ILE A 56 6.82 9.21 24.73
CA ILE A 56 5.93 9.69 25.79
C ILE A 56 6.65 10.64 26.73
N VAL A 57 6.04 11.80 26.96
CA VAL A 57 6.44 12.75 27.99
C VAL A 57 5.33 12.75 29.05
N ILE A 58 5.60 12.11 30.18
CA ILE A 58 4.71 12.08 31.34
C ILE A 58 5.53 12.21 32.61
N ASP A 59 5.23 13.23 33.40
CA ASP A 59 5.99 13.50 34.61
C ASP A 59 5.65 12.48 35.71
N GLN A 60 6.69 12.00 36.39
CA GLN A 60 6.60 11.05 37.51
C GLN A 60 7.19 11.62 38.81
N LYS A 61 7.41 12.95 38.87
CA LYS A 61 8.09 13.62 39.99
C LYS A 61 7.12 14.43 40.84
N VAL A 62 6.18 15.12 40.21
CA VAL A 62 5.17 15.94 40.90
C VAL A 62 4.20 15.06 41.69
N GLN A 63 4.08 15.30 43.00
CA GLN A 63 3.27 14.43 43.89
C GLN A 63 1.76 14.49 43.60
N LYS A 64 1.27 15.64 43.13
CA LYS A 64 -0.15 15.83 42.81
C LYS A 64 -0.56 14.86 41.69
N ASN A 65 -1.53 13.99 41.98
CA ASN A 65 -2.07 12.98 41.05
C ASN A 65 -1.02 11.97 40.52
N LEU A 66 0.12 11.81 41.19
CA LEU A 66 1.22 10.95 40.75
C LEU A 66 0.77 9.52 40.43
N ARG A 67 0.06 8.88 41.35
CA ARG A 67 -0.43 7.49 41.19
C ARG A 67 -1.27 7.29 39.93
N VAL A 68 -2.05 8.30 39.53
CA VAL A 68 -2.90 8.20 38.34
C VAL A 68 -2.06 8.30 37.07
N ARG A 69 -1.02 9.13 37.06
CA ARG A 69 -0.08 9.25 35.94
C ARG A 69 0.76 7.98 35.78
N GLU A 70 1.18 7.36 36.88
CA GLU A 70 1.84 6.04 36.87
C GLU A 70 0.93 4.95 36.26
N MET A 71 -0.37 4.96 36.60
CA MET A 71 -1.35 4.07 35.98
C MET A 71 -1.49 4.34 34.47
N ALA A 72 -1.50 5.61 34.06
CA ALA A 72 -1.61 5.98 32.65
C ALA A 72 -0.38 5.54 31.85
N LEU A 73 0.82 5.77 32.37
CA LEU A 73 2.06 5.30 31.76
C LEU A 73 2.07 3.77 31.63
N LYS A 74 1.62 3.05 32.66
CA LYS A 74 1.49 1.59 32.60
C LYS A 74 0.53 1.14 31.50
N ASP A 75 -0.61 1.82 31.36
CA ASP A 75 -1.55 1.54 30.26
C ASP A 75 -0.95 1.87 28.89
N VAL A 76 -0.18 2.96 28.76
CA VAL A 76 0.56 3.29 27.53
C VAL A 76 1.53 2.19 27.16
N GLN A 77 2.35 1.71 28.11
CA GLN A 77 3.28 0.60 27.90
C GLN A 77 2.54 -0.67 27.44
N ASN A 78 1.44 -1.02 28.12
CA ASN A 78 0.62 -2.16 27.74
C ASN A 78 0.07 -2.05 26.31
N VAL A 79 -0.36 -0.84 25.88
CA VAL A 79 -0.80 -0.61 24.50
C VAL A 79 0.37 -0.75 23.54
N ALA A 80 1.53 -0.20 23.89
CA ALA A 80 2.70 -0.24 23.05
C ALA A 80 3.15 -1.68 22.76
N ASP A 81 3.20 -2.52 23.80
CA ASP A 81 3.53 -3.95 23.68
C ASP A 81 2.49 -4.68 22.82
N THR A 82 1.20 -4.38 23.01
CA THR A 82 0.10 -4.99 22.25
C THR A 82 0.13 -4.62 20.76
N LEU A 83 0.60 -3.41 20.44
CA LEU A 83 0.70 -2.91 19.06
C LEU A 83 2.10 -3.13 18.46
N ASN A 84 3.04 -3.70 19.21
CA ASN A 84 4.44 -3.89 18.82
C ASN A 84 5.10 -2.58 18.33
N VAL A 85 4.84 -1.46 19.01
CA VAL A 85 5.46 -0.15 18.73
C VAL A 85 6.67 0.05 19.64
N ASN A 86 7.63 0.85 19.19
CA ASN A 86 8.79 1.21 19.99
C ASN A 86 8.44 2.44 20.84
N LEU A 87 8.20 2.23 22.13
CA LEU A 87 7.89 3.31 23.07
C LEU A 87 9.16 3.79 23.79
N THR A 88 9.43 5.09 23.71
CA THR A 88 10.52 5.73 24.47
C THR A 88 9.96 6.79 25.40
N GLN A 89 10.27 6.68 26.70
CA GLN A 89 9.90 7.70 27.67
C GLN A 89 10.98 8.79 27.74
N ILE A 90 10.56 10.05 27.76
CA ILE A 90 11.44 11.21 27.90
C ILE A 90 11.02 11.97 29.17
N ASP A 91 12.00 12.25 30.04
CA ASP A 91 11.77 13.09 31.20
C ASP A 91 11.53 14.54 30.79
N PHE A 92 10.53 15.17 31.40
CA PHE A 92 10.20 16.59 31.15
C PHE A 92 11.42 17.49 31.30
N ASP A 93 12.19 17.36 32.40
CA ASP A 93 13.34 18.24 32.67
C ASP A 93 14.42 18.15 31.58
N ARG A 94 14.61 16.96 30.98
CA ARG A 94 15.60 16.76 29.91
C ARG A 94 15.14 17.44 28.61
N LEU A 95 13.85 17.39 28.33
CA LEU A 95 13.24 18.06 27.18
C LEU A 95 13.25 19.58 27.37
N ASP A 96 12.82 20.05 28.54
CA ASP A 96 12.72 21.48 28.91
C ASP A 96 14.10 22.16 28.96
N PHE A 97 15.11 21.46 29.47
CA PHE A 97 16.50 21.94 29.46
C PHE A 97 17.14 21.93 28.06
N GLY A 98 16.48 21.30 27.08
CA GLY A 98 16.99 21.21 25.70
C GLY A 98 18.15 20.23 25.55
N GLU A 99 18.16 19.11 26.29
CA GLU A 99 19.17 18.08 26.11
C GLU A 99 19.11 17.51 24.68
N ALA A 100 20.24 17.50 23.98
CA ALA A 100 20.31 17.15 22.56
C ALA A 100 19.67 15.79 22.24
N ASN A 101 19.94 14.75 23.03
CA ASN A 101 19.38 13.41 22.81
C ASN A 101 17.87 13.37 23.04
N ALA A 102 17.35 14.12 24.03
CA ALA A 102 15.92 14.20 24.31
C ALA A 102 15.18 14.93 23.20
N LEU A 103 15.75 16.05 22.71
CA LEU A 103 15.20 16.80 21.58
C LEU A 103 15.21 15.97 20.29
N ASP A 104 16.33 15.30 19.98
CA ASP A 104 16.46 14.45 18.80
C ASP A 104 15.43 13.32 18.81
N THR A 105 15.30 12.62 19.95
CA THR A 105 14.31 11.55 20.12
C THR A 105 12.89 12.10 19.99
N PHE A 106 12.58 13.24 20.61
CA PHE A 106 11.23 13.81 20.61
C PHE A 106 10.80 14.33 19.24
N TYR A 107 11.68 15.05 18.53
CA TYR A 107 11.37 15.66 17.24
C TYR A 107 11.32 14.66 16.09
N ASN A 108 12.12 13.59 16.14
CA ASN A 108 12.15 12.56 15.09
C ASN A 108 11.20 11.38 15.33
N ALA A 109 10.50 11.34 16.47
CA ALA A 109 9.49 10.32 16.70
C ALA A 109 8.36 10.40 15.67
N ASP A 110 7.72 9.27 15.36
CA ASP A 110 6.51 9.25 14.55
C ASP A 110 5.34 9.87 15.32
N VAL A 111 5.18 9.50 16.60
CA VAL A 111 4.09 9.98 17.46
C VAL A 111 4.64 10.50 18.79
N ALA A 112 4.19 11.68 19.21
CA ALA A 112 4.43 12.16 20.56
C ALA A 112 3.14 12.07 21.39
N LEU A 113 3.20 11.32 22.48
CA LEU A 113 2.21 11.29 23.55
C LEU A 113 2.67 12.27 24.64
N VAL A 114 1.90 13.33 24.89
CA VAL A 114 2.31 14.39 25.82
C VAL A 114 1.26 14.56 26.91
N ASP A 115 1.61 14.20 28.14
CA ASP A 115 0.74 14.40 29.31
C ASP A 115 0.87 15.84 29.83
N VAL A 116 -0.21 16.60 29.70
CA VAL A 116 -0.30 18.01 30.12
C VAL A 116 -1.03 18.18 31.45
N THR A 117 -1.04 17.15 32.30
CA THR A 117 -1.72 17.18 33.61
C THR A 117 -1.07 18.20 34.57
N VAL A 118 0.25 18.37 34.49
CA VAL A 118 0.99 19.34 35.32
C VAL A 118 0.95 20.72 34.69
N GLN A 119 0.21 21.64 35.30
CA GLN A 119 -0.02 22.98 34.76
C GLN A 119 1.27 23.77 34.53
N GLN A 120 2.26 23.64 35.42
CA GLN A 120 3.55 24.33 35.31
C GLN A 120 4.35 23.90 34.08
N GLN A 121 4.11 22.68 33.56
CA GLN A 121 4.84 22.12 32.42
C GLN A 121 4.17 22.46 31.08
N GLN A 122 2.89 22.89 31.09
CA GLN A 122 2.10 23.10 29.88
C GLN A 122 2.74 24.06 28.87
N PRO A 123 3.26 25.25 29.24
CA PRO A 123 3.81 26.18 28.25
C PRO A 123 4.99 25.59 27.47
N SER A 124 5.90 24.90 28.15
CA SER A 124 7.08 24.26 27.55
C SER A 124 6.68 23.09 26.65
N LEU A 125 5.79 22.22 27.14
CA LEU A 125 5.27 21.09 26.35
C LEU A 125 4.54 21.57 25.08
N CYS A 126 3.71 22.61 25.19
CA CYS A 126 3.02 23.21 24.04
C CYS A 126 4.02 23.83 23.04
N TYR A 127 5.12 24.43 23.51
CA TYR A 127 6.19 24.93 22.63
C TYR A 127 6.82 23.79 21.81
N HIS A 128 7.23 22.70 22.46
CA HIS A 128 7.85 21.57 21.76
C HIS A 128 6.91 20.88 20.76
N ILE A 129 5.61 20.80 21.09
CA ILE A 129 4.60 20.33 20.14
C ILE A 129 4.53 21.26 18.91
N GLY A 130 4.48 22.58 19.12
CA GLY A 130 4.48 23.54 18.02
C GLY A 130 5.73 23.45 17.13
N VAL A 131 6.91 23.16 17.72
CA VAL A 131 8.13 22.90 16.95
C VAL A 131 7.98 21.66 16.07
N ARG A 132 7.45 20.55 16.60
CA ARG A 132 7.16 19.33 15.79
C ARG A 132 6.22 19.65 14.63
N GLU A 133 5.15 20.39 14.88
CA GLU A 133 4.20 20.78 13.84
C GLU A 133 4.85 21.62 12.73
N SER A 134 5.75 22.54 13.09
CA SER A 134 6.51 23.34 12.11
C SER A 134 7.39 22.50 11.19
N MET A 135 7.79 21.30 11.64
CA MET A 135 8.58 20.32 10.88
C MET A 135 7.71 19.27 10.15
N ASN A 136 6.39 19.49 10.06
CA ASN A 136 5.41 18.53 9.53
C ASN A 136 5.34 17.20 10.29
N GLN A 137 5.80 17.18 11.55
CA GLN A 137 5.61 16.06 12.47
C GLN A 137 4.28 16.24 13.19
N SER A 138 3.20 15.92 12.49
CA SER A 138 1.82 16.30 12.87
C SER A 138 1.15 15.33 13.86
N TYR A 139 1.65 14.11 14.02
CA TYR A 139 1.07 13.15 14.94
C TYR A 139 1.49 13.44 16.39
N ASN A 140 0.74 14.33 17.03
CA ASN A 140 0.86 14.70 18.43
C ASN A 140 -0.46 14.35 19.14
N ILE A 141 -0.41 13.58 20.22
CA ILE A 141 -1.58 13.22 21.03
C ILE A 141 -1.41 13.80 22.43
N LEU A 142 -2.34 14.67 22.81
CA LEU A 142 -2.37 15.25 24.14
C LEU A 142 -3.08 14.30 25.11
N MET A 143 -2.55 14.17 26.32
CA MET A 143 -3.14 13.41 27.40
C MET A 143 -3.35 14.31 28.61
N THR A 144 -4.48 14.18 29.31
CA THR A 144 -4.70 14.97 30.52
C THR A 144 -5.62 14.26 31.50
N TYR A 145 -5.26 14.31 32.79
CA TYR A 145 -6.06 13.77 33.87
C TYR A 145 -7.10 14.78 34.37
N ILE A 146 -8.35 14.32 34.54
CA ILE A 146 -9.40 15.05 35.25
C ILE A 146 -9.65 14.38 36.60
N ALA A 147 -9.47 15.13 37.69
CA ALA A 147 -9.97 14.72 38.99
C ALA A 147 -11.50 14.96 39.07
N PRO A 148 -12.26 14.07 39.73
CA PRO A 148 -13.73 14.12 39.77
C PRO A 148 -14.34 15.49 40.13
N ASP A 149 -13.67 16.26 40.99
CA ASP A 149 -14.16 17.54 41.53
C ASP A 149 -13.49 18.78 40.90
N SER A 150 -12.74 18.61 39.81
CA SER A 150 -12.00 19.73 39.18
C SER A 150 -12.86 20.55 38.21
N ALA A 151 -12.73 21.87 38.28
CA ALA A 151 -13.35 22.79 37.32
C ALA A 151 -12.73 22.64 35.92
N TYR A 152 -13.57 22.46 34.89
CA TYR A 152 -13.21 22.11 33.52
C TYR A 152 -12.54 23.23 32.68
N HIS A 153 -12.35 24.43 33.24
CA HIS A 153 -11.95 25.61 32.48
C HIS A 153 -10.59 25.48 31.76
N ILE A 154 -9.65 24.74 32.35
CA ILE A 154 -8.30 24.53 31.78
C ILE A 154 -8.37 23.62 30.54
N ILE A 155 -9.28 22.65 30.55
CA ILE A 155 -9.45 21.70 29.46
C ILE A 155 -10.16 22.38 28.29
N ASP A 156 -11.13 23.24 28.59
CA ASP A 156 -11.76 24.08 27.57
C ASP A 156 -10.74 25.06 26.95
N ALA A 157 -9.74 25.53 27.70
CA ALA A 157 -8.64 26.34 27.15
C ALA A 157 -7.72 25.50 26.25
N LEU A 158 -7.23 24.34 26.71
CA LEU A 158 -6.39 23.44 25.91
C LEU A 158 -7.10 22.95 24.64
N LYS A 159 -8.40 22.62 24.73
CA LYS A 159 -9.23 22.25 23.58
C LYS A 159 -9.39 23.37 22.57
N LYS A 160 -9.44 24.63 23.01
CA LYS A 160 -9.53 25.78 22.10
C LYS A 160 -8.20 26.05 21.41
N THR A 161 -7.09 25.98 22.14
CA THR A 161 -5.76 26.29 21.62
C THR A 161 -5.20 25.17 20.72
N HIS A 162 -5.55 23.91 21.00
CA HIS A 162 -5.06 22.74 20.26
C HIS A 162 -6.21 21.90 19.67
N ALA A 163 -7.25 22.57 19.15
CA ALA A 163 -8.46 21.91 18.63
C ALA A 163 -8.19 20.91 17.50
N HIS A 164 -7.10 21.09 16.77
CA HIS A 164 -6.66 20.22 15.67
C HIS A 164 -5.90 18.98 16.14
N LEU A 165 -5.49 18.91 17.41
CA LEU A 165 -4.78 17.76 17.96
C LEU A 165 -5.74 16.78 18.66
N PRO A 166 -5.57 15.47 18.48
CA PRO A 166 -6.30 14.49 19.27
C PRO A 166 -5.92 14.61 20.75
N MET A 167 -6.93 14.74 21.61
CA MET A 167 -6.74 14.80 23.06
C MET A 167 -7.49 13.67 23.77
N ILE A 168 -6.75 12.85 24.51
CA ILE A 168 -7.28 11.79 25.36
C ILE A 168 -7.35 12.30 26.80
N VAL A 169 -8.55 12.65 27.21
CA VAL A 169 -8.85 12.96 28.59
C VAL A 169 -9.07 11.66 29.35
N TYR A 170 -8.39 11.46 30.47
CA TYR A 170 -8.54 10.27 31.30
C TYR A 170 -8.90 10.59 32.75
N MET A 171 -9.65 9.68 33.37
CA MET A 171 -10.10 9.80 34.75
C MET A 171 -9.98 8.45 35.46
N LYS A 172 -9.78 8.48 36.77
CA LYS A 172 -9.73 7.27 37.58
C LYS A 172 -11.15 6.87 37.97
N PHE A 173 -11.54 5.64 37.64
CA PHE A 173 -12.83 5.11 38.05
C PHE A 173 -12.68 4.37 39.39
N PRO A 174 -13.34 4.82 40.48
CA PRO A 174 -13.10 4.29 41.82
C PRO A 174 -13.44 2.80 41.97
N GLU A 175 -14.53 2.35 41.37
CA GLU A 175 -15.08 1.00 41.56
C GLU A 175 -14.19 -0.11 40.97
N SER A 176 -13.57 0.15 39.83
CA SER A 176 -12.75 -0.84 39.11
C SER A 176 -11.25 -0.59 39.23
N ASN A 177 -10.84 0.51 39.89
CA ASN A 177 -9.45 0.98 39.93
C ASN A 177 -8.79 1.02 38.55
N THR A 178 -9.55 1.37 37.51
CA THR A 178 -9.08 1.46 36.11
C THR A 178 -9.21 2.88 35.58
N LEU A 179 -8.45 3.20 34.54
CA LEU A 179 -8.58 4.47 33.83
C LEU A 179 -9.64 4.39 32.74
N GLN A 180 -10.54 5.37 32.73
CA GLN A 180 -11.53 5.57 31.67
C GLN A 180 -11.18 6.80 30.85
N SER A 181 -11.51 6.77 29.56
CA SER A 181 -11.42 7.94 28.69
C SER A 181 -12.71 8.73 28.77
N TYR A 182 -12.61 10.03 28.97
CA TYR A 182 -13.74 10.95 29.01
C TYR A 182 -13.91 11.64 27.65
N ASP A 183 -15.09 11.51 27.04
CA ASP A 183 -15.42 12.15 25.77
C ASP A 183 -16.67 13.01 25.94
N ARG A 184 -16.52 14.34 25.83
CA ARG A 184 -17.63 15.30 26.03
C ARG A 184 -18.52 15.45 24.79
N ASN A 185 -18.27 14.68 23.72
CA ASN A 185 -19.12 14.69 22.52
C ASN A 185 -20.50 14.04 22.72
N MET A 186 -20.86 13.58 23.93
CA MET A 186 -22.25 13.38 24.32
C MET A 186 -22.87 14.73 24.72
N ASN A 187 -23.60 15.33 23.77
CA ASN A 187 -24.49 16.50 23.86
C ASN A 187 -24.58 17.21 25.24
N PRO A 188 -24.18 18.49 25.35
CA PRO A 188 -24.43 19.32 26.54
C PRO A 188 -25.90 19.75 26.72
N SER A 189 -26.82 19.29 25.85
CA SER A 189 -28.16 19.84 25.65
C SER A 189 -29.21 19.41 26.68
N LYS A 190 -28.82 18.99 27.88
CA LYS A 190 -29.72 18.90 29.04
C LYS A 190 -28.97 19.31 30.30
N ARG A 191 -28.99 20.61 30.59
CA ARG A 191 -28.83 21.11 31.96
C ARG A 191 -30.16 20.87 32.68
N ASP A 192 -30.45 19.61 33.00
CA ASP A 192 -31.49 19.34 33.99
C ASP A 192 -30.83 19.36 35.37
N VAL A 193 -31.42 20.22 36.20
CA VAL A 193 -31.16 20.41 37.61
C VAL A 193 -31.72 19.19 38.31
N ASP A 194 -30.91 18.15 38.49
CA ASP A 194 -31.02 17.30 39.67
C ASP A 194 -29.85 16.32 39.83
N ASP A 195 -29.67 16.04 41.11
CA ASP A 195 -28.67 15.29 41.85
C ASP A 195 -28.26 13.90 41.29
N ASP A 196 -27.01 13.54 41.59
CA ASP A 196 -26.46 12.18 41.79
C ASP A 196 -26.56 11.07 40.71
N SER A 197 -27.11 11.33 39.52
CA SER A 197 -27.32 10.28 38.49
C SER A 197 -26.43 10.36 37.24
N LYS A 198 -25.51 11.33 37.15
CA LYS A 198 -24.66 11.57 35.94
C LYS A 198 -23.63 10.47 35.61
N PHE A 199 -23.43 9.48 36.48
CA PHE A 199 -22.49 8.37 36.26
C PHE A 199 -23.13 7.10 35.70
N LYS A 200 -24.45 7.06 35.52
CA LYS A 200 -25.13 5.88 34.97
C LYS A 200 -25.17 5.93 33.44
N SER A 201 -24.11 5.34 32.88
CA SER A 201 -23.95 4.83 31.51
C SER A 201 -23.62 5.80 30.35
N PRO A 202 -22.49 6.52 30.37
CA PRO A 202 -21.78 6.81 29.13
C PRO A 202 -20.97 5.56 28.72
N ASN A 203 -20.93 5.20 27.43
CA ASN A 203 -20.13 4.09 26.91
C ASN A 203 -18.74 4.03 27.58
N LYS A 204 -18.50 3.04 28.45
CA LYS A 204 -17.29 2.92 29.29
C LYS A 204 -16.08 2.54 28.44
N VAL A 205 -15.58 3.45 27.61
CA VAL A 205 -14.34 3.25 26.86
C VAL A 205 -13.16 3.43 27.82
N THR A 206 -12.38 2.37 28.00
CA THR A 206 -11.16 2.45 28.82
C THR A 206 -10.14 3.38 28.17
N PHE A 207 -9.29 4.01 28.98
CA PHE A 207 -8.17 4.82 28.49
C PHE A 207 -7.29 3.99 27.53
N LYS A 208 -6.95 2.77 27.92
CA LYS A 208 -6.22 1.79 27.12
C LYS A 208 -6.85 1.56 25.73
N SER A 209 -8.16 1.33 25.67
CA SER A 209 -8.87 1.10 24.41
C SER A 209 -8.86 2.33 23.50
N ARG A 210 -9.05 3.54 24.07
CA ARG A 210 -9.01 4.79 23.30
C ARG A 210 -7.62 5.04 22.73
N LEU A 211 -6.58 4.91 23.56
CA LEU A 211 -5.19 5.08 23.13
C LEU A 211 -4.82 4.07 22.03
N LYS A 212 -5.22 2.80 22.19
CA LYS A 212 -5.02 1.77 21.17
C LYS A 212 -5.67 2.14 19.83
N ALA A 213 -6.89 2.69 19.86
CA ALA A 213 -7.57 3.14 18.65
C ALA A 213 -6.86 4.33 17.99
N SER A 214 -6.42 5.33 18.78
CA SER A 214 -5.69 6.50 18.27
C SER A 214 -4.36 6.12 17.61
N LEU A 215 -3.54 5.29 18.26
CA LEU A 215 -2.26 4.86 17.69
C LEU A 215 -2.43 4.01 16.43
N LYS A 216 -3.44 3.12 16.40
CA LYS A 216 -3.78 2.36 15.18
C LYS A 216 -4.19 3.27 14.02
N SER A 217 -4.99 4.30 14.30
CA SER A 217 -5.43 5.25 13.27
C SER A 217 -4.23 5.95 12.62
N VAL A 218 -3.27 6.40 13.44
CA VAL A 218 -2.04 7.04 12.95
C VAL A 218 -1.23 6.10 12.08
N GLN A 219 -1.05 4.83 12.49
CA GLN A 219 -0.31 3.85 11.71
C GLN A 219 -0.94 3.61 10.33
N ILE A 220 -2.28 3.53 10.27
CA ILE A 220 -3.02 3.37 9.01
C ILE A 220 -2.85 4.60 8.12
N GLU A 221 -2.99 5.79 8.69
CA GLU A 221 -2.90 7.06 7.95
C GLU A 221 -1.50 7.30 7.39
N ALA A 222 -0.45 7.11 8.21
CA ALA A 222 0.94 7.25 7.77
C ALA A 222 1.31 6.27 6.65
N SER A 223 0.83 5.02 6.76
CA SER A 223 1.02 4.02 5.70
C SER A 223 0.23 4.37 4.43
N ALA A 224 -1.02 4.83 4.57
CA ALA A 224 -1.84 5.27 3.44
C ALA A 224 -1.21 6.45 2.71
N HIS A 225 -0.70 7.44 3.43
CA HIS A 225 -0.02 8.60 2.84
C HIS A 225 1.25 8.19 2.08
N SER A 226 2.05 7.29 2.67
CA SER A 226 3.27 6.78 2.04
C SER A 226 2.98 6.04 0.74
N ARG A 227 1.93 5.19 0.73
CA ARG A 227 1.45 4.50 -0.48
C ARG A 227 0.91 5.46 -1.53
N GLU A 228 0.07 6.41 -1.14
CA GLU A 228 -0.50 7.39 -2.08
C GLU A 228 0.59 8.23 -2.72
N LYS A 229 1.60 8.67 -1.96
CA LYS A 229 2.75 9.38 -2.51
C LYS A 229 3.51 8.53 -3.53
N PHE A 230 3.74 7.25 -3.23
CA PHE A 230 4.38 6.32 -4.16
C PHE A 230 3.57 6.16 -5.46
N LEU A 231 2.26 5.93 -5.36
CA LEU A 231 1.37 5.78 -6.52
C LEU A 231 1.26 7.07 -7.34
N SER A 232 1.21 8.22 -6.67
CA SER A 232 1.22 9.54 -7.31
C SER A 232 2.49 9.76 -8.11
N ASP A 233 3.65 9.41 -7.57
CA ASP A 233 4.92 9.52 -8.27
C ASP A 233 5.04 8.50 -9.43
N LEU A 234 4.45 7.29 -9.31
CA LEU A 234 4.33 6.36 -10.45
C LEU A 234 3.47 6.91 -11.58
N ARG A 235 2.39 7.66 -11.28
CA ARG A 235 1.57 8.30 -12.32
C ARG A 235 2.39 9.33 -13.10
N LYS A 236 3.25 10.09 -12.44
CA LYS A 236 4.17 11.04 -13.09
C LYS A 236 5.18 10.35 -14.00
N ALA A 237 5.57 9.10 -13.71
CA ALA A 237 6.47 8.35 -14.59
C ALA A 237 5.89 8.18 -16.00
N ARG A 238 4.56 8.18 -16.17
CA ARG A 238 3.88 8.09 -17.47
C ARG A 238 3.98 9.37 -18.30
N GLU A 239 4.37 10.49 -17.69
CA GLU A 239 4.58 11.77 -18.38
C GLU A 239 5.97 11.84 -19.03
N ILE A 240 6.89 10.95 -18.64
CA ILE A 240 8.22 10.84 -19.23
C ILE A 240 8.07 10.17 -20.61
N THR A 241 8.56 10.83 -21.65
CA THR A 241 8.43 10.35 -23.04
C THR A 241 9.53 9.36 -23.42
N ASP A 242 10.72 9.49 -22.84
CA ASP A 242 11.84 8.58 -23.10
C ASP A 242 11.74 7.30 -22.27
N VAL A 243 11.80 6.15 -22.95
CA VAL A 243 11.63 4.83 -22.32
C VAL A 243 12.81 4.48 -21.39
N ASN A 244 14.03 4.90 -21.71
CA ASN A 244 15.19 4.60 -20.88
C ASN A 244 15.17 5.44 -19.61
N GLU A 245 14.88 6.74 -19.73
CA GLU A 245 14.72 7.64 -18.58
C GLU A 245 13.57 7.19 -17.67
N THR A 246 12.46 6.72 -18.26
CA THR A 246 11.34 6.16 -17.50
C THR A 246 11.79 4.92 -16.73
N ASN A 247 12.51 3.99 -17.36
CA ASN A 247 13.00 2.79 -16.68
C ASN A 247 13.99 3.11 -15.55
N ASP A 248 14.91 4.05 -15.75
CA ASP A 248 15.83 4.52 -14.70
C ASP A 248 15.07 5.14 -13.53
N PHE A 249 13.98 5.86 -13.80
CA PHE A 249 13.10 6.39 -12.76
C PHE A 249 12.36 5.28 -12.01
N LEU A 250 11.82 4.28 -12.72
CA LEU A 250 11.13 3.14 -12.12
C LEU A 250 12.06 2.29 -11.23
N ASP A 251 13.33 2.13 -11.62
CA ASP A 251 14.32 1.44 -10.80
C ASP A 251 14.64 2.20 -9.51
N LYS A 252 14.68 3.54 -9.55
CA LYS A 252 14.77 4.36 -8.33
C LYS A 252 13.51 4.25 -7.46
N MET A 253 12.34 4.18 -8.09
CA MET A 253 11.08 3.97 -7.39
C MET A 253 11.05 2.61 -6.68
N ARG A 254 11.58 1.56 -7.31
CA ARG A 254 11.68 0.22 -6.72
C ARG A 254 12.37 0.21 -5.35
N CYS A 255 13.44 0.98 -5.15
CA CYS A 255 14.10 1.08 -3.84
C CYS A 255 13.18 1.59 -2.72
N ARG A 256 12.10 2.31 -3.04
CA ARG A 256 11.13 2.77 -2.03
C ARG A 256 10.26 1.64 -1.49
N LEU A 257 10.21 0.49 -2.17
CA LEU A 257 9.51 -0.71 -1.69
C LEU A 257 10.24 -1.37 -0.51
N ASP A 258 11.49 -0.98 -0.22
CA ASP A 258 12.19 -1.37 1.01
C ASP A 258 11.51 -0.82 2.26
N ASN A 259 10.67 0.22 2.11
CA ASN A 259 9.82 0.72 3.19
C ASN A 259 8.56 -0.16 3.34
N PRO A 260 8.36 -0.83 4.50
CA PRO A 260 7.19 -1.66 4.75
C PRO A 260 5.87 -0.90 4.56
N ASP A 261 5.82 0.38 4.94
CA ASP A 261 4.62 1.21 4.81
C ASP A 261 4.19 1.44 3.35
N VAL A 262 5.11 1.25 2.40
CA VAL A 262 4.86 1.35 0.95
C VAL A 262 4.62 -0.03 0.34
N LEU A 263 5.26 -1.08 0.87
CA LEU A 263 5.22 -2.43 0.32
C LEU A 263 3.83 -3.07 0.48
N SER A 264 3.08 -3.15 -0.62
CA SER A 264 1.73 -3.71 -0.65
C SER A 264 1.42 -4.33 -2.01
N VAL A 265 0.37 -5.15 -2.08
CA VAL A 265 -0.04 -5.80 -3.35
C VAL A 265 -0.29 -4.75 -4.43
N ASP A 266 -1.00 -3.67 -4.09
CA ASP A 266 -1.35 -2.61 -5.03
C ASP A 266 -0.11 -1.85 -5.53
N THR A 267 0.79 -1.43 -4.64
CA THR A 267 2.00 -0.69 -5.03
C THR A 267 2.96 -1.55 -5.89
N VAL A 268 3.13 -2.82 -5.55
CA VAL A 268 3.91 -3.77 -6.36
C VAL A 268 3.24 -4.01 -7.71
N HIS A 269 1.93 -4.26 -7.73
CA HIS A 269 1.19 -4.46 -8.98
C HIS A 269 1.29 -3.23 -9.90
N GLN A 270 1.09 -2.01 -9.37
CA GLN A 270 1.19 -0.78 -10.16
C GLN A 270 2.61 -0.55 -10.70
N LEU A 271 3.65 -0.84 -9.92
CA LEU A 271 5.03 -0.79 -10.42
C LEU A 271 5.24 -1.79 -11.57
N MET A 272 4.71 -3.01 -11.45
CA MET A 272 4.76 -4.01 -12.53
C MET A 272 4.04 -3.54 -13.79
N ILE A 273 2.89 -2.88 -13.66
CA ILE A 273 2.18 -2.27 -14.81
C ILE A 273 3.06 -1.20 -15.46
N SER A 274 3.66 -0.31 -14.67
CA SER A 274 4.56 0.72 -15.22
C SER A 274 5.76 0.13 -15.96
N TYR A 275 6.37 -0.95 -15.44
CA TYR A 275 7.42 -1.67 -16.18
C TYR A 275 6.88 -2.30 -17.46
N ARG A 276 5.68 -2.88 -17.42
CA ARG A 276 5.04 -3.54 -18.57
C ARG A 276 4.76 -2.57 -19.70
N ASP A 277 4.26 -1.38 -19.38
CA ASP A 277 3.96 -0.32 -20.35
C ASP A 277 5.25 0.14 -21.08
N ASN A 278 6.39 0.05 -20.38
CA ASN A 278 7.73 0.31 -20.93
C ASN A 278 8.43 -0.95 -21.47
N GLN A 279 7.72 -2.08 -21.59
CA GLN A 279 8.23 -3.38 -22.02
C GLN A 279 9.47 -3.90 -21.25
N ASN A 280 9.69 -3.41 -20.03
CA ASN A 280 10.79 -3.83 -19.17
C ASN A 280 10.43 -5.12 -18.40
N TYR A 281 10.34 -6.23 -19.15
CA TYR A 281 9.99 -7.53 -18.57
C TYR A 281 11.06 -8.07 -17.60
N ASN A 282 12.34 -7.71 -17.78
CA ASN A 282 13.39 -8.07 -16.84
C ASN A 282 13.19 -7.39 -15.47
N GLY A 283 12.78 -6.12 -15.44
CA GLY A 283 12.43 -5.39 -14.23
C GLY A 283 11.29 -6.06 -13.47
N MET A 284 10.21 -6.45 -14.18
CA MET A 284 9.08 -7.18 -13.58
C MET A 284 9.49 -8.52 -12.96
N ILE A 285 10.28 -9.32 -13.70
CA ILE A 285 10.69 -10.66 -13.26
C ILE A 285 11.62 -10.55 -12.04
N SER A 286 12.64 -9.69 -12.12
CA SER A 286 13.59 -9.48 -11.02
C SER A 286 12.91 -8.94 -9.77
N LEU A 287 11.89 -8.08 -9.90
CA LEU A 287 11.11 -7.59 -8.76
C LEU A 287 10.45 -8.74 -7.99
N VAL A 288 9.76 -9.63 -8.68
CA VAL A 288 9.10 -10.78 -8.04
C VAL A 288 10.12 -11.77 -7.48
N GLU A 289 11.22 -12.01 -8.19
CA GLU A 289 12.30 -12.89 -7.72
C GLU A 289 12.99 -12.33 -6.47
N ASP A 290 13.18 -11.01 -6.35
CA ASP A 290 13.74 -10.41 -5.14
C ASP A 290 12.75 -10.44 -3.98
N LEU A 291 11.47 -10.13 -4.22
CA LEU A 291 10.41 -10.23 -3.21
C LEU A 291 10.25 -11.66 -2.68
N SER A 292 10.49 -12.68 -3.52
CA SER A 292 10.45 -14.09 -3.10
C SER A 292 11.57 -14.49 -2.11
N ARG A 293 12.63 -13.68 -1.99
CA ARG A 293 13.72 -13.90 -1.04
C ARG A 293 13.40 -13.37 0.36
N ILE A 294 12.35 -12.56 0.49
CA ILE A 294 11.89 -12.03 1.78
C ILE A 294 11.10 -13.13 2.49
N GLU A 295 11.50 -13.45 3.71
CA GLU A 295 10.81 -14.44 4.55
C GLU A 295 9.35 -14.02 4.81
N ASP A 296 8.42 -14.98 4.73
CA ASP A 296 6.97 -14.76 4.90
C ASP A 296 6.32 -13.71 3.96
N CYS A 297 6.94 -13.39 2.82
CA CYS A 297 6.36 -12.51 1.81
C CYS A 297 5.22 -13.17 1.03
N THR A 298 3.98 -12.92 1.46
CA THR A 298 2.77 -13.46 0.81
C THR A 298 2.27 -12.61 -0.37
N LEU A 299 2.93 -11.49 -0.68
CA LEU A 299 2.50 -10.59 -1.75
C LEU A 299 2.59 -11.27 -3.11
N ILE A 300 3.68 -12.00 -3.34
CA ILE A 300 3.94 -12.72 -4.59
C ILE A 300 2.98 -13.88 -4.83
N ASP A 301 2.25 -14.33 -3.80
CA ASP A 301 1.26 -15.40 -3.92
C ASP A 301 -0.08 -14.89 -4.49
N THR A 302 -0.28 -13.57 -4.51
CA THR A 302 -1.53 -12.98 -5.02
C THR A 302 -1.67 -13.20 -6.53
N GLN A 303 -2.88 -13.57 -6.96
CA GLN A 303 -3.17 -13.90 -8.36
C GLN A 303 -2.74 -12.80 -9.34
N VAL A 304 -2.93 -11.53 -8.98
CA VAL A 304 -2.56 -10.40 -9.85
C VAL A 304 -1.05 -10.29 -10.06
N ILE A 305 -0.23 -10.48 -9.02
CA ILE A 305 1.24 -10.44 -9.13
C ILE A 305 1.75 -11.66 -9.90
N ARG A 306 1.22 -12.85 -9.59
CA ARG A 306 1.57 -14.10 -10.30
C ARG A 306 1.23 -14.04 -11.78
N TYR A 307 0.10 -13.45 -12.14
CA TYR A 307 -0.27 -13.22 -13.54
C TYR A 307 0.72 -12.29 -14.25
N GLN A 308 1.04 -11.13 -13.66
CA GLN A 308 2.01 -10.20 -14.28
C GLN A 308 3.40 -10.83 -14.41
N TYR A 309 3.80 -11.66 -13.44
CA TYR A 309 5.06 -12.41 -13.48
C TYR A 309 5.08 -13.41 -14.65
N ALA A 310 4.04 -14.23 -14.77
CA ALA A 310 3.91 -15.18 -15.87
C ALA A 310 3.87 -14.48 -17.23
N PHE A 311 3.14 -13.37 -17.32
CA PHE A 311 3.07 -12.54 -18.53
C PHE A 311 4.46 -12.02 -18.93
N ALA A 312 5.23 -11.49 -17.97
CA ALA A 312 6.57 -10.98 -18.23
C ALA A 312 7.52 -12.09 -18.72
N LEU A 313 7.46 -13.28 -18.12
CA LEU A 313 8.22 -14.45 -18.59
C LEU A 313 7.86 -14.81 -20.04
N ALA A 314 6.57 -14.92 -20.35
CA ALA A 314 6.12 -15.25 -21.70
C ALA A 314 6.60 -14.22 -22.75
N ARG A 315 6.62 -12.94 -22.38
CA ARG A 315 7.10 -11.85 -23.25
C ARG A 315 8.63 -11.79 -23.37
N ARG A 316 9.36 -12.06 -22.30
CA ARG A 316 10.84 -12.08 -22.30
C ARG A 316 11.38 -13.23 -23.14
N ASN A 317 10.73 -14.40 -23.05
CA ASN A 317 10.97 -15.55 -23.92
C ASN A 317 12.44 -16.05 -23.96
N LYS A 318 13.14 -16.03 -22.82
CA LYS A 318 14.44 -16.73 -22.68
C LYS A 318 14.22 -18.22 -22.45
N GLU A 319 15.29 -19.00 -22.54
CA GLU A 319 15.26 -20.44 -22.27
C GLU A 319 14.63 -20.73 -20.89
N GLY A 320 13.63 -21.63 -20.87
CA GLY A 320 12.86 -21.99 -19.67
C GLY A 320 11.77 -21.01 -19.24
N ASP A 321 11.67 -19.80 -19.84
CA ASP A 321 10.66 -18.82 -19.46
C ASP A 321 9.24 -19.28 -19.82
N ARG A 322 9.06 -19.91 -20.98
CA ARG A 322 7.75 -20.39 -21.43
C ARG A 322 7.22 -21.49 -20.50
N GLU A 323 8.09 -22.42 -20.11
CA GLU A 323 7.77 -23.52 -19.20
C GLU A 323 7.41 -22.98 -17.81
N ARG A 324 8.21 -22.06 -17.25
CA ARG A 324 7.91 -21.39 -15.97
C ARG A 324 6.63 -20.57 -16.02
N SER A 325 6.41 -19.84 -17.12
CA SER A 325 5.20 -19.04 -17.33
C SER A 325 3.97 -19.94 -17.34
N LEU A 326 3.99 -21.00 -18.16
CA LEU A 326 2.89 -21.95 -18.26
C LEU A 326 2.60 -22.64 -16.93
N ALA A 327 3.63 -23.13 -16.23
CA ALA A 327 3.48 -23.73 -14.91
C ALA A 327 2.87 -22.76 -13.90
N THR A 328 3.27 -21.49 -13.94
CA THR A 328 2.70 -20.45 -13.07
C THR A 328 1.22 -20.23 -13.38
N VAL A 329 0.85 -20.09 -14.66
CA VAL A 329 -0.54 -19.87 -15.08
C VAL A 329 -1.44 -21.06 -14.74
N LEU A 330 -1.00 -22.29 -15.02
CA LEU A 330 -1.74 -23.50 -14.68
C LEU A 330 -1.96 -23.60 -13.17
N ASN A 331 -0.92 -23.31 -12.37
CA ASN A 331 -1.06 -23.32 -10.92
C ASN A 331 -2.03 -22.22 -10.42
N ILE A 332 -2.09 -21.03 -11.05
CA ILE A 332 -3.13 -20.04 -10.73
C ILE A 332 -4.52 -20.65 -11.00
N ILE A 333 -4.73 -21.21 -12.19
CA ILE A 333 -6.03 -21.78 -12.60
C ILE A 333 -6.47 -22.93 -11.67
N GLU A 334 -5.54 -23.77 -11.24
CA GLU A 334 -5.78 -24.91 -10.33
C GLU A 334 -6.05 -24.45 -8.89
N SER A 335 -5.23 -23.52 -8.37
CA SER A 335 -5.31 -23.05 -6.97
C SER A 335 -6.45 -22.08 -6.70
N THR A 336 -6.99 -21.41 -7.72
CA THR A 336 -8.19 -20.57 -7.57
C THR A 336 -9.41 -21.48 -7.32
N ALA A 337 -9.87 -21.49 -6.07
CA ALA A 337 -11.03 -22.28 -5.63
C ALA A 337 -12.35 -21.78 -6.26
N ASP A 338 -12.55 -20.47 -6.24
CA ASP A 338 -13.70 -19.82 -6.87
C ASP A 338 -13.43 -19.57 -8.36
N LYS A 339 -14.00 -20.41 -9.22
CA LYS A 339 -13.82 -20.29 -10.67
C LYS A 339 -14.44 -19.01 -11.25
N GLU A 340 -15.38 -18.37 -10.56
CA GLU A 340 -15.96 -17.07 -10.99
C GLU A 340 -14.98 -15.91 -10.72
N ALA A 341 -14.09 -16.05 -9.74
CA ALA A 341 -13.04 -15.07 -9.45
C ALA A 341 -11.82 -15.16 -10.39
N LEU A 342 -11.76 -16.18 -11.26
CA LEU A 342 -10.67 -16.36 -12.21
C LEU A 342 -10.83 -15.39 -13.39
N SER A 343 -9.84 -14.52 -13.61
CA SER A 343 -9.87 -13.60 -14.75
C SER A 343 -9.72 -14.35 -16.08
N PRO A 344 -10.54 -14.03 -17.11
CA PRO A 344 -10.38 -14.55 -18.47
C PRO A 344 -8.97 -14.33 -19.03
N ASP A 345 -8.27 -13.25 -18.62
CA ASP A 345 -6.91 -12.95 -19.07
C ASP A 345 -5.91 -14.03 -18.65
N VAL A 346 -6.10 -14.67 -17.49
CA VAL A 346 -5.24 -15.77 -17.01
C VAL A 346 -5.38 -16.97 -17.95
N ILE A 347 -6.61 -17.28 -18.36
CA ILE A 347 -6.92 -18.38 -19.28
C ILE A 347 -6.39 -18.07 -20.68
N CYS A 348 -6.60 -16.84 -21.16
CA CYS A 348 -6.05 -16.36 -22.42
C CYS A 348 -4.51 -16.39 -22.45
N LEU A 349 -3.84 -16.16 -21.32
CA LEU A 349 -2.38 -16.26 -21.24
C LEU A 349 -1.90 -17.72 -21.42
N ALA A 350 -2.61 -18.71 -20.88
CA ALA A 350 -2.32 -20.12 -21.16
C ALA A 350 -2.44 -20.42 -22.67
N GLY A 351 -3.55 -20.00 -23.28
CA GLY A 351 -3.77 -20.13 -24.72
C GLY A 351 -2.68 -19.44 -25.56
N ARG A 352 -2.25 -18.25 -25.13
CA ARG A 352 -1.17 -17.50 -25.78
C ARG A 352 0.16 -18.24 -25.73
N ILE A 353 0.54 -18.79 -24.58
CA ILE A 353 1.82 -19.51 -24.45
C ILE A 353 1.85 -20.73 -25.37
N TYR A 354 0.76 -21.50 -25.44
CA TYR A 354 0.66 -22.63 -26.36
C TYR A 354 0.64 -22.18 -27.83
N LYS A 355 -0.06 -21.09 -28.15
CA LYS A 355 0.00 -20.48 -29.49
C LYS A 355 1.44 -20.10 -29.86
N ASP A 356 2.18 -19.48 -28.95
CA ASP A 356 3.55 -19.06 -29.19
C ASP A 356 4.49 -20.27 -29.35
N LYS A 357 4.23 -21.40 -28.65
CA LYS A 357 4.92 -22.69 -28.88
C LYS A 357 4.64 -23.25 -30.28
N PHE A 358 3.37 -23.27 -30.70
CA PHE A 358 2.97 -23.69 -32.04
C PHE A 358 3.65 -22.85 -33.13
N ILE A 359 3.64 -21.53 -33.00
CA ILE A 359 4.32 -20.62 -33.95
C ILE A 359 5.83 -20.88 -33.97
N ALA A 360 6.46 -21.02 -32.79
CA ALA A 360 7.90 -21.26 -32.69
C ALA A 360 8.33 -22.62 -33.25
N SER A 361 7.43 -23.60 -33.29
CA SER A 361 7.64 -24.90 -33.96
C SER A 361 7.50 -24.84 -35.48
N ASN A 362 7.45 -23.63 -36.07
CA ASN A 362 7.14 -23.43 -37.48
C ASN A 362 5.81 -24.11 -37.89
N TYR A 363 4.81 -24.02 -37.01
CA TYR A 363 3.46 -24.57 -37.22
C TYR A 363 3.38 -26.11 -37.28
N GLU A 364 4.35 -26.83 -36.71
CA GLU A 364 4.38 -28.30 -36.72
C GLU A 364 3.80 -28.94 -35.44
N ASP A 365 3.90 -28.26 -34.28
CA ASP A 365 3.43 -28.77 -33.00
C ASP A 365 1.91 -28.71 -32.86
N ARG A 366 1.26 -29.78 -33.34
CA ARG A 366 -0.20 -29.95 -33.27
C ARG A 366 -0.72 -30.10 -31.85
N GLU A 367 0.08 -30.58 -30.89
CA GLU A 367 -0.35 -30.69 -29.50
C GLU A 367 -0.50 -29.29 -28.89
N SER A 368 0.50 -28.43 -29.09
CA SER A 368 0.40 -27.02 -28.68
C SER A 368 -0.75 -26.29 -29.37
N LEU A 369 -1.01 -26.56 -30.65
CA LEU A 369 -2.17 -26.01 -31.35
C LEU A 369 -3.49 -26.41 -30.67
N ASN A 370 -3.68 -27.71 -30.40
CA ASN A 370 -4.90 -28.23 -29.77
C ASN A 370 -5.09 -27.68 -28.35
N ASN A 371 -4.00 -27.57 -27.58
CA ASN A 371 -4.02 -26.94 -26.26
C ASN A 371 -4.39 -25.46 -26.35
N ALA A 372 -3.81 -24.71 -27.30
CA ALA A 372 -4.15 -23.30 -27.51
C ALA A 372 -5.64 -23.11 -27.84
N VAL A 373 -6.18 -23.93 -28.75
CA VAL A 373 -7.61 -23.96 -29.09
C VAL A 373 -8.46 -24.24 -27.85
N SER A 374 -8.10 -25.26 -27.06
CA SER A 374 -8.83 -25.62 -25.83
C SER A 374 -8.89 -24.47 -24.82
N TRP A 375 -7.76 -23.80 -24.58
CA TRP A 375 -7.69 -22.68 -23.64
C TRP A 375 -8.45 -21.45 -24.13
N TYR A 376 -8.33 -21.08 -25.41
CA TYR A 376 -9.08 -19.96 -25.96
C TYR A 376 -10.59 -20.25 -26.04
N ARG A 377 -10.99 -21.49 -26.32
CA ARG A 377 -12.39 -21.94 -26.22
C ARG A 377 -12.93 -21.73 -24.82
N LYS A 378 -12.23 -22.25 -23.82
CA LYS A 378 -12.59 -22.07 -22.42
C LYS A 378 -12.68 -20.59 -22.01
N ALA A 379 -11.75 -19.76 -22.47
CA ALA A 379 -11.77 -18.33 -22.18
C ALA A 379 -12.99 -17.64 -22.81
N PHE A 380 -13.34 -17.99 -24.05
CA PHE A 380 -14.47 -17.43 -24.77
C PHE A 380 -15.82 -17.87 -24.19
N GLU A 381 -15.94 -19.13 -23.76
CA GLU A 381 -17.12 -19.66 -23.05
C GLU A 381 -17.34 -18.96 -21.71
N MET A 382 -16.26 -18.69 -20.97
CA MET A 382 -16.31 -17.94 -19.71
C MET A 382 -16.68 -16.47 -19.92
N SER A 383 -16.06 -15.82 -20.90
CA SER A 383 -16.34 -14.44 -21.24
C SER A 383 -16.10 -14.19 -22.75
N PRO A 384 -17.14 -13.85 -23.52
CA PRO A 384 -17.03 -13.64 -24.96
C PRO A 384 -16.35 -12.29 -25.25
N LEU A 385 -15.02 -12.29 -25.24
CA LEU A 385 -14.18 -11.13 -25.53
C LEU A 385 -13.61 -11.19 -26.95
N GLU A 386 -13.29 -10.02 -27.51
CA GLU A 386 -12.76 -9.88 -28.87
C GLU A 386 -11.48 -10.69 -29.06
N HIS A 387 -10.51 -10.49 -28.16
CA HIS A 387 -9.21 -11.14 -28.27
C HIS A 387 -9.30 -12.67 -28.12
N SER A 388 -10.17 -13.20 -27.24
CA SER A 388 -10.32 -14.66 -27.09
C SER A 388 -11.00 -15.26 -28.32
N GLY A 389 -12.06 -14.62 -28.84
CA GLY A 389 -12.76 -15.06 -30.05
C GLY A 389 -11.91 -15.02 -31.32
N ILE A 390 -11.17 -13.93 -31.54
CA ILE A 390 -10.26 -13.78 -32.68
C ILE A 390 -9.17 -14.86 -32.66
N ASN A 391 -8.50 -15.05 -31.51
CA ASN A 391 -7.45 -16.06 -31.39
C ASN A 391 -8.01 -17.48 -31.56
N LEU A 392 -9.16 -17.79 -30.96
CA LEU A 392 -9.82 -19.08 -31.12
C LEU A 392 -10.12 -19.37 -32.59
N THR A 393 -10.75 -18.43 -33.28
CA THR A 393 -11.14 -18.57 -34.70
C THR A 393 -9.91 -18.71 -35.60
N THR A 394 -8.85 -17.93 -35.33
CA THR A 394 -7.58 -18.02 -36.06
C THR A 394 -6.94 -19.40 -35.91
N LEU A 395 -6.93 -19.94 -34.69
CA LEU A 395 -6.36 -21.26 -34.40
C LEU A 395 -7.20 -22.40 -34.96
N LEU A 396 -8.53 -22.27 -34.95
CA LEU A 396 -9.43 -23.22 -35.63
C LEU A 396 -9.13 -23.25 -37.14
N ARG A 397 -8.97 -22.08 -37.78
CA ARG A 397 -8.56 -22.03 -39.19
C ARG A 397 -7.19 -22.66 -39.43
N ALA A 398 -6.23 -22.45 -38.53
CA ALA A 398 -4.92 -23.11 -38.58
C ALA A 398 -4.98 -24.64 -38.36
N SER A 399 -6.02 -25.14 -37.67
CA SER A 399 -6.29 -26.57 -37.54
C SER A 399 -6.91 -27.20 -38.80
N GLY A 400 -7.36 -26.38 -39.75
CA GLY A 400 -7.99 -26.79 -41.00
C GLY A 400 -9.53 -26.62 -41.02
N GLU A 401 -10.09 -25.98 -40.01
CA GLU A 401 -11.53 -25.69 -39.95
C GLU A 401 -11.91 -24.52 -40.86
N HIS A 402 -13.10 -24.60 -41.46
CA HIS A 402 -13.65 -23.58 -42.35
C HIS A 402 -14.97 -23.03 -41.78
N PHE A 403 -15.26 -21.75 -42.06
CA PHE A 403 -16.45 -21.08 -41.52
C PHE A 403 -17.76 -21.73 -41.98
N GLU A 404 -17.82 -22.26 -43.20
CA GLU A 404 -19.02 -22.86 -43.77
C GLU A 404 -19.39 -24.17 -43.08
N SER A 405 -18.41 -24.91 -42.56
CA SER A 405 -18.58 -26.24 -41.96
C SER A 405 -18.54 -26.25 -40.43
N ASN A 406 -18.11 -25.17 -39.78
CA ASN A 406 -17.89 -25.12 -38.35
C ASN A 406 -18.86 -24.16 -37.62
N ALA A 407 -19.84 -24.73 -36.91
CA ALA A 407 -20.86 -23.97 -36.18
C ALA A 407 -20.28 -23.11 -35.05
N GLU A 408 -19.19 -23.54 -34.40
CA GLU A 408 -18.52 -22.76 -33.36
C GLU A 408 -17.92 -21.48 -33.96
N MET A 409 -17.22 -21.57 -35.10
CA MET A 409 -16.68 -20.39 -35.81
C MET A 409 -17.79 -19.43 -36.24
N GLN A 410 -18.92 -19.93 -36.73
CA GLN A 410 -20.08 -19.11 -37.09
C GLN A 410 -20.65 -18.37 -35.88
N GLN A 411 -20.78 -19.05 -34.73
CA GLN A 411 -21.24 -18.44 -33.50
C GLN A 411 -20.29 -17.35 -33.02
N ILE A 412 -18.97 -17.62 -33.01
CA ILE A 412 -17.96 -16.62 -32.65
C ILE A 412 -18.04 -15.42 -33.59
N ALA A 413 -18.21 -15.62 -34.89
CA ALA A 413 -18.35 -14.53 -35.86
C ALA A 413 -19.56 -13.63 -35.57
N VAL A 414 -20.71 -14.19 -35.18
CA VAL A 414 -21.90 -13.40 -34.78
C VAL A 414 -21.57 -12.53 -33.57
N VAL A 415 -20.91 -13.10 -32.56
CA VAL A 415 -20.49 -12.35 -31.36
C VAL A 415 -19.50 -11.25 -31.71
N LEU A 416 -18.44 -11.55 -32.45
CA LEU A 416 -17.41 -10.58 -32.84
C LEU A 416 -18.00 -9.43 -33.67
N ASN A 417 -18.91 -9.71 -34.62
CA ASN A 417 -19.59 -8.67 -35.38
C ASN A 417 -20.51 -7.81 -34.49
N SER A 418 -21.17 -8.41 -33.50
CA SER A 418 -21.96 -7.65 -32.52
C SER A 418 -21.09 -6.71 -31.67
N LEU A 419 -19.95 -7.21 -31.18
CA LEU A 419 -19.00 -6.41 -30.41
C LEU A 419 -18.42 -5.27 -31.25
N LEU A 420 -17.99 -5.56 -32.47
CA LEU A 420 -17.47 -4.56 -33.40
C LEU A 420 -18.51 -3.50 -33.75
N GLY A 421 -19.77 -3.91 -33.98
CA GLY A 421 -20.88 -3.00 -34.25
C GLY A 421 -21.15 -2.01 -33.12
N ARG A 422 -20.92 -2.40 -31.85
CA ARG A 422 -21.05 -1.48 -30.70
C ARG A 422 -19.99 -0.40 -30.67
N LYS A 423 -18.80 -0.63 -31.27
CA LYS A 423 -17.74 0.38 -31.36
C LYS A 423 -18.03 1.45 -32.41
N GLY A 424 -18.96 1.19 -33.33
CA GLY A 424 -19.37 2.11 -34.37
C GLY A 424 -18.58 1.93 -35.67
N ALA A 425 -18.71 2.90 -36.56
CA ALA A 425 -18.11 2.83 -37.89
C ALA A 425 -16.59 3.07 -37.84
N LEU A 426 -15.84 2.35 -38.68
CA LEU A 426 -14.37 2.42 -38.74
C LEU A 426 -13.82 3.85 -38.81
N HIS A 427 -14.45 4.74 -39.58
CA HIS A 427 -14.00 6.12 -39.72
C HIS A 427 -14.08 6.92 -38.40
N GLN A 428 -14.97 6.55 -37.48
CA GLN A 428 -15.18 7.20 -36.18
C GLN A 428 -14.27 6.65 -35.08
N LEU A 429 -13.67 5.47 -35.29
CA LEU A 429 -12.74 4.89 -34.33
C LEU A 429 -11.47 5.73 -34.23
N THR A 430 -10.99 5.98 -33.02
CA THR A 430 -9.75 6.72 -32.75
C THR A 430 -8.74 5.90 -31.94
N ASP A 431 -9.22 4.93 -31.17
CA ASP A 431 -8.38 4.02 -30.41
C ASP A 431 -7.71 2.98 -31.32
N TYR A 432 -6.40 2.79 -31.14
CA TYR A 432 -5.62 1.86 -31.95
C TYR A 432 -6.12 0.41 -31.83
N TRP A 433 -6.46 -0.02 -30.62
CA TRP A 433 -6.90 -1.39 -30.36
C TRP A 433 -8.26 -1.66 -31.00
N ASP A 434 -9.15 -0.68 -31.03
CA ASP A 434 -10.42 -0.77 -31.73
C ASP A 434 -10.24 -0.95 -33.25
N VAL A 435 -9.31 -0.19 -33.85
CA VAL A 435 -8.98 -0.32 -35.27
C VAL A 435 -8.29 -1.66 -35.57
N ALA A 436 -7.40 -2.12 -34.70
CA ALA A 436 -6.72 -3.41 -34.81
C ALA A 436 -7.72 -4.59 -34.75
N THR A 437 -8.67 -4.55 -33.81
CA THR A 437 -9.77 -5.52 -33.75
C THR A 437 -10.58 -5.50 -35.06
N TYR A 438 -10.89 -4.31 -35.59
CA TYR A 438 -11.62 -4.18 -36.86
C TYR A 438 -10.87 -4.85 -38.02
N PHE A 439 -9.56 -4.65 -38.09
CA PHE A 439 -8.69 -5.31 -39.05
C PHE A 439 -8.74 -6.83 -38.91
N GLU A 440 -8.48 -7.37 -37.72
CA GLU A 440 -8.44 -8.82 -37.48
C GLU A 440 -9.77 -9.51 -37.80
N VAL A 441 -10.90 -8.93 -37.35
CA VAL A 441 -12.24 -9.45 -37.65
C VAL A 441 -12.53 -9.40 -39.16
N SER A 442 -12.10 -8.35 -39.85
CA SER A 442 -12.28 -8.24 -41.31
C SER A 442 -11.45 -9.28 -42.08
N VAL A 443 -10.23 -9.57 -41.63
CA VAL A 443 -9.37 -10.63 -42.19
C VAL A 443 -9.97 -12.01 -41.95
N LEU A 444 -10.53 -12.25 -40.75
CA LEU A 444 -11.23 -13.49 -40.44
C LEU A 444 -12.46 -13.67 -41.32
N ALA A 445 -13.22 -12.60 -41.56
CA ALA A 445 -14.38 -12.60 -42.46
C ALA A 445 -14.02 -12.54 -43.96
N GLU A 446 -12.73 -12.58 -44.31
CA GLU A 446 -12.21 -12.48 -45.69
C GLU A 446 -12.68 -11.22 -46.44
N ASN A 447 -13.07 -10.18 -45.70
CA ASN A 447 -13.40 -8.88 -46.26
C ASN A 447 -12.12 -8.03 -46.37
N TYR A 448 -11.28 -8.37 -47.35
CA TYR A 448 -9.98 -7.74 -47.54
C TYR A 448 -10.07 -6.24 -47.84
N GLN A 449 -11.17 -5.77 -48.44
CA GLN A 449 -11.39 -4.34 -48.66
C GLN A 449 -11.46 -3.59 -47.31
N LYS A 450 -12.30 -4.05 -46.38
CA LYS A 450 -12.41 -3.47 -45.04
C LYS A 450 -11.13 -3.64 -44.22
N ALA A 451 -10.44 -4.76 -44.38
CA ALA A 451 -9.14 -4.98 -43.74
C ALA A 451 -8.11 -3.94 -44.23
N CYS A 452 -8.05 -3.66 -45.53
CA CYS A 452 -7.18 -2.62 -46.07
C CYS A 452 -7.54 -1.23 -45.55
N GLU A 453 -8.82 -0.88 -45.47
CA GLU A 453 -9.27 0.39 -44.88
C GLU A 453 -8.84 0.53 -43.42
N ALA A 454 -8.97 -0.54 -42.63
CA ALA A 454 -8.52 -0.53 -41.24
C ALA A 454 -6.99 -0.44 -41.12
N ALA A 455 -6.26 -1.16 -41.97
CA ALA A 455 -4.80 -1.10 -42.03
C ALA A 455 -4.28 0.30 -42.37
N LEU A 456 -4.92 1.00 -43.33
CA LEU A 456 -4.57 2.38 -43.69
C LEU A 456 -4.81 3.38 -42.56
N LYS A 457 -5.75 3.09 -41.66
CA LYS A 457 -6.05 3.95 -40.50
C LYS A 457 -5.11 3.72 -39.32
N MET A 458 -4.44 2.56 -39.27
CA MET A 458 -3.40 2.26 -38.28
C MET A 458 -2.02 2.81 -38.66
N ALA A 459 -1.81 3.08 -39.96
CA ALA A 459 -0.59 3.68 -40.50
C ALA A 459 -0.59 5.19 -40.27
#